data_AF-A0A6G0Y9Z2-F1
#
_entry.id   AF-A0A6G0Y9Z2-F1
#
_cell.length_a   1.000
_cell.length_b   1.000
_cell.length_c   1.000
_cell.angle_alpha   90.00
_cell.angle_beta   90.00
_cell.angle_gamma   90.00
#
_symmetry.space_group_name_H-M   'P 1'
#
loop_
_entity.id
_entity.type
_entity.pdbx_description
1 polymer ?
#
loop_
_entity_poly.entity_id
_entity_poly.type
_entity_poly.pdbx_seq_one_letter_code
_entity_poly.pdbx_strand_id
1 'polypeptide(L)' 'MPIIDRKLKLGEQEARCTDKLLAIHWKDRRDVYMLTSINTNEMVDTKEIDRKTGKKYLKPQSVVSYNNNMGAIDKTDML' A
#
# COMPACT_ATOMS: atom_id res chain seq x y z
N MET A 1 -10.72 -4.18 -16.85
CA MET A 1 -9.84 -3.98 -15.68
C MET A 1 -9.01 -5.24 -15.49
N PRO A 2 -7.74 -5.16 -15.06
CA PRO A 2 -6.97 -6.35 -14.71
C PRO A 2 -7.68 -7.12 -13.59
N ILE A 3 -7.77 -8.45 -13.73
CA ILE A 3 -8.33 -9.33 -12.69
C ILE A 3 -7.27 -9.49 -11.59
N ILE A 4 -7.67 -9.14 -10.37
CA ILE A 4 -6.87 -9.15 -9.14
C ILE A 4 -7.73 -9.78 -8.04
N ASP A 5 -7.67 -11.09 -7.93
CA ASP A 5 -8.57 -11.91 -7.12
C ASP A 5 -7.82 -12.95 -6.26
N ARG A 6 -6.49 -12.88 -6.20
CA ARG A 6 -5.71 -13.82 -5.39
C ARG A 6 -6.03 -13.63 -3.92
N LYS A 7 -6.30 -14.73 -3.22
CA LYS A 7 -6.41 -14.72 -1.75
C LYS A 7 -5.02 -14.58 -1.10
N LEU A 8 -4.71 -13.38 -0.63
CA LEU A 8 -3.41 -13.02 -0.05
C LEU A 8 -3.32 -13.35 1.46
N LYS A 9 -2.12 -13.70 1.92
CA LYS A 9 -1.78 -13.74 3.36
C LYS A 9 -1.30 -12.37 3.84
N LEU A 10 -1.36 -12.13 5.16
CA LEU A 10 -0.89 -10.89 5.77
C LEU A 10 0.53 -10.53 5.31
N GLY A 11 0.70 -9.32 4.79
CA GLY A 11 1.94 -8.78 4.25
C GLY A 11 2.18 -9.10 2.77
N GLU A 12 1.43 -10.03 2.16
CA GLU A 12 1.57 -10.33 0.73
C GLU A 12 0.92 -9.25 -0.14
N GLN A 13 1.47 -9.07 -1.34
CA GLN A 13 0.86 -8.26 -2.40
C GLN A 13 0.85 -8.99 -3.73
N GLU A 14 -0.07 -8.59 -4.59
CA GLU A 14 -0.02 -8.83 -6.02
C GLU A 14 -0.20 -7.51 -6.78
N ALA A 15 0.34 -7.46 -8.00
CA ALA A 15 0.23 -6.27 -8.82
C ALA A 15 0.02 -6.62 -10.30
N ARG A 16 -0.57 -5.66 -11.01
CA ARG A 16 -0.75 -5.68 -12.46
C ARG A 16 -0.43 -4.28 -12.97
N CYS A 17 0.34 -4.19 -14.05
CA CYS A 17 0.66 -2.91 -14.66
C CYS A 17 0.28 -2.87 -16.14
N THR A 18 0.08 -1.64 -16.60
CA THR A 18 0.16 -1.22 -17.99
C THR A 18 1.37 -0.28 -18.11
N ASP A 19 1.63 0.26 -19.30
CA ASP A 19 2.71 1.23 -19.51
C ASP A 19 2.60 2.49 -18.64
N LYS A 20 1.39 2.82 -18.16
CA LYS A 20 1.11 4.08 -17.45
C LYS A 20 0.57 3.92 -16.04
N LEU A 21 0.02 2.74 -15.72
CA LEU A 21 -0.71 2.51 -14.47
C LEU A 21 -0.29 1.21 -13.82
N LEU A 22 -0.17 1.26 -12.51
CA LEU A 22 0.12 0.14 -11.63
C LEU A 22 -1.06 -0.04 -10.66
N ALA A 23 -1.71 -1.19 -10.74
CA ALA A 23 -2.71 -1.65 -9.78
C ALA A 23 -2.05 -2.61 -8.79
N ILE A 24 -2.26 -2.38 -7.49
CA ILE A 24 -1.72 -3.17 -6.39
C ILE A 24 -2.86 -3.65 -5.51
N HIS A 25 -2.84 -4.93 -5.14
CA HIS A 25 -3.66 -5.51 -4.09
C HIS A 25 -2.73 -6.03 -3.01
N TRP A 26 -2.89 -5.51 -1.80
CA TRP A 26 -2.04 -5.82 -0.66
C TRP A 26 -2.89 -6.20 0.54
N LYS A 27 -2.42 -7.21 1.30
CA LYS A 27 -3.09 -7.67 2.50
C LYS A 27 -2.42 -7.12 3.74
N ASP A 28 -3.08 -6.16 4.38
CA ASP A 28 -2.81 -5.84 5.79
C ASP A 28 -3.78 -6.63 6.68
N ARG A 29 -4.42 -5.98 7.67
CA ARG A 29 -5.56 -6.55 8.40
C ARG A 29 -6.77 -6.77 7.49
N ARG A 30 -6.87 -5.99 6.41
CA ARG A 30 -7.90 -6.04 5.36
C ARG A 30 -7.22 -5.93 3.99
N ASP A 31 -7.96 -6.26 2.94
CA ASP A 31 -7.49 -6.07 1.57
C ASP A 31 -7.46 -4.57 1.25
N VAL A 32 -6.33 -4.11 0.71
CA VAL A 32 -6.09 -2.73 0.31
C VAL A 32 -5.79 -2.74 -1.19
N TYR A 33 -6.52 -1.93 -1.94
CA TYR A 33 -6.35 -1.78 -3.39
C TYR A 33 -5.84 -0.38 -3.68
N MET A 34 -4.76 -0.27 -4.44
CA MET A 34 -4.16 1.00 -4.87
C MET A 34 -4.04 1.03 -6.38
N LEU A 35 -4.29 2.20 -6.96
CA LEU A 35 -4.00 2.50 -8.36
C LEU A 35 -3.09 3.73 -8.41
N THR A 36 -1.97 3.64 -9.11
CA THR A 36 -0.96 4.71 -9.17
C THR A 36 -0.32 4.78 -10.55
N SER A 37 0.04 5.99 -10.98
CA SER A 37 0.83 6.23 -12.19
C SER A 37 2.27 6.65 -11.88
N ILE A 38 2.62 6.81 -10.60
CA ILE A 38 3.89 7.43 -10.19
C ILE A 38 4.77 6.50 -9.34
N ASN A 39 4.19 5.53 -8.63
CA ASN A 39 4.93 4.63 -7.76
C ASN A 39 5.30 3.33 -8.47
N THR A 40 6.36 2.69 -7.99
CA THR A 40 6.78 1.36 -8.43
C THR A 40 6.13 0.27 -7.58
N ASN A 41 6.23 -0.98 -8.03
CA ASN A 41 5.72 -2.16 -7.32
C ASN A 41 6.69 -2.63 -6.21
N GLU A 42 7.08 -1.71 -5.34
CA GLU A 42 8.05 -1.97 -4.27
C GLU A 42 7.39 -2.02 -2.90
N MET A 43 7.90 -2.90 -2.05
CA MET A 43 7.60 -2.95 -0.62
C MET A 43 8.70 -2.19 0.12
N VAL A 44 8.32 -1.18 0.89
CA VAL A 44 9.25 -0.32 1.63
C VAL A 44 9.17 -0.60 3.12
N ASP A 45 10.33 -0.55 3.77
CA ASP A 45 10.45 -0.55 5.22
C ASP A 45 9.73 0.68 5.79
N THR A 46 8.84 0.43 6.74
CA THR A 46 8.34 1.49 7.61
C THR A 46 9.25 1.61 8.83
N LYS A 47 9.14 2.74 9.54
CA LYS A 47 9.79 2.91 10.85
C LYS A 47 9.12 2.06 11.95
N GLU A 48 8.04 1.34 11.61
CA GLU A 48 7.30 0.49 12.54
C GLU A 48 7.95 -0.89 12.62
N ILE A 49 8.09 -1.40 13.85
CA ILE A 49 8.63 -2.72 14.14
C ILE A 49 7.50 -3.55 14.75
N ASP A 50 7.33 -4.77 14.24
CA ASP A 50 6.47 -5.76 14.87
C ASP A 50 7.04 -6.16 16.23
N ARG A 51 6.33 -5.81 17.30
CA ARG A 51 6.76 -6.09 18.68
C ARG A 51 6.85 -7.58 19.00
N LYS A 52 6.13 -8.45 18.28
CA LYS A 52 6.15 -9.90 18.50
C LYS A 52 7.30 -10.56 17.75
N THR A 53 7.58 -10.13 16.52
CA THR A 53 8.60 -10.79 15.67
C THR A 53 9.92 -10.03 15.59
N GLY A 54 9.97 -8.79 16.07
CA GLY A 54 11.14 -7.90 15.94
C GLY A 54 11.45 -7.47 14.50
N LYS A 55 10.57 -7.77 13.54
CA LYS A 55 10.79 -7.48 12.12
C LYS A 55 10.18 -6.12 11.76
N LYS A 56 10.77 -5.45 10.78
CA LYS A 56 10.20 -4.22 10.23
C LYS A 56 8.89 -4.51 9.51
N TYR A 57 7.91 -3.61 9.64
CA TYR A 57 6.70 -3.66 8.84
C TYR A 57 7.00 -3.16 7.42
N LEU A 58 6.73 -4.02 6.44
CA LEU A 58 6.79 -3.66 5.02
C LEU A 58 5.41 -3.25 4.53
N LYS A 59 5.34 -2.16 3.77
CA LYS A 59 4.11 -1.69 3.11
C LYS A 59 4.41 -1.37 1.64
N PRO A 60 3.44 -1.46 0.72
CA PRO A 60 3.65 -1.00 -0.65
C PRO A 60 4.01 0.48 -0.65
N GLN A 61 4.95 0.88 -1.50
CA GLN A 61 5.39 2.27 -1.63
C GLN A 61 4.22 3.22 -1.89
N SER A 62 3.27 2.80 -2.72
CA SER A 62 2.05 3.54 -3.04
C SER A 62 1.18 3.83 -1.81
N VAL A 63 1.06 2.89 -0.88
CA VAL A 63 0.30 3.06 0.38
C VAL A 63 1.01 4.07 1.29
N VAL A 64 2.34 4.02 1.39
CA VAL A 64 3.11 4.98 2.18
C VAL A 64 2.98 6.39 1.60
N SER A 65 3.11 6.53 0.28
CA SER A 65 2.91 7.80 -0.41
C SER A 65 1.50 8.35 -0.20
N TYR A 66 0.46 7.52 -0.31
CA TYR A 66 -0.92 7.95 -0.09
C TYR A 66 -1.16 8.44 1.35
N ASN A 67 -0.78 7.63 2.35
CA ASN A 67 -0.99 7.98 3.76
C ASN A 67 -0.30 9.29 4.18
N ASN A 68 0.86 9.59 3.60
CA ASN A 68 1.58 10.83 3.88
C ASN A 68 0.87 12.07 3.32
N ASN A 69 0.11 11.93 2.23
CA ASN A 69 -0.46 13.06 1.49
C ASN A 69 -1.99 13.21 1.65
N MET A 70 -2.70 12.13 1.98
CA MET A 70 -4.19 12.13 2.00
C MET A 70 -4.80 13.06 3.05
N GLY A 71 -4.10 13.29 4.17
CA GLY A 71 -4.68 13.95 5.34
C GLY A 71 -4.74 15.48 5.26
N ALA A 72 -4.39 16.11 4.14
CA ALA A 72 -4.37 17.57 4.04
C ALA A 72 -5.78 18.16 4.24
N ILE A 73 -6.79 17.60 3.56
CA ILE A 73 -8.17 18.11 3.61
C ILE A 73 -8.75 17.91 5.02
N ASP A 74 -8.67 16.70 5.57
CA ASP A 74 -9.20 16.39 6.92
C ASP A 74 -8.56 17.25 8.02
N LYS A 75 -7.26 17.53 7.93
CA LYS A 75 -6.56 18.39 8.91
C LYS A 75 -6.99 19.84 8.81
N THR A 76 -7.32 20.32 7.61
CA THR A 76 -7.82 21.68 7.41
C THR A 76 -9.26 21.82 7.88
N ASP A 77 -10.11 20.81 7.70
CA ASP A 77 -11.51 20.83 8.16
C ASP A 77 -11.63 20.76 9.69
N MET A 78 -10.67 20.12 10.36
CA MET A 78 -10.63 20.01 11.83
C MET A 78 -10.25 21.33 12.55
N LEU A 79 -9.72 22.32 11.83
CA LEU A 79 -9.29 23.62 12.37
C LEU A 79 -10.45 24.63 12.43
#